data_AF-X1EBK2-F1
#
_entry.id   AF-X1EBK2-F1
#
_cell.length_a   1.000
_cell.length_b   1.000
_cell.length_c   1.000
_cell.angle_alpha   90.00
_cell.angle_beta   90.00
_cell.angle_gamma   90.00
#
_symmetry.space_group_name_H-M   'P 1'
#
loop_
_entity.id
_entity.type
_entity.pdbx_description
1 polymer ?
#
loop_
_entity_poly.entity_id
_entity_poly.type
_entity_poly.pdbx_seq_one_letter_code
_entity_poly.pdbx_strand_id
1 'polypeptide(L)'
;MKLLPADTSDISYVYYNKQILDQIYGVDINQFPAHLSVINIAAQNPKAKIDKVNIMVKDFFDIRLGVTSLSGFLSYSPKGGDTSVELPPFFDVLIGNPPYIEHELLGEKEKDLIKKVIEGEEITIKIGSSTKNKNRFRISKQSDIYVYFFIHGLKLLRSGGM
;
A
#
# COMPACT_ATOMS: atom_id res chain seq x y z
N MET A 1 12.61 -42.29 22.92
CA MET A 1 11.47 -41.36 22.72
C MET A 1 11.54 -40.86 21.30
N LYS A 2 10.78 -41.46 20.37
CA LYS A 2 10.71 -41.00 18.97
C LYS A 2 9.89 -39.72 18.98
N LEU A 3 10.48 -38.60 18.56
CA LEU A 3 9.72 -37.39 18.24
C LEU A 3 8.74 -37.78 17.14
N LEU A 4 7.44 -37.68 17.44
CA LEU A 4 6.40 -37.78 16.42
C LEU A 4 6.66 -36.68 15.37
N PRO A 5 6.51 -36.96 14.07
CA PRO A 5 6.60 -35.91 13.07
C PRO A 5 5.55 -34.85 13.39
N ALA A 6 5.95 -33.57 13.35
CA ALA A 6 5.01 -32.46 13.46
C ALA A 6 3.86 -32.69 12.48
N ASP A 7 2.63 -32.48 12.95
CA ASP A 7 1.42 -32.67 12.16
C ASP A 7 1.56 -31.92 10.83
N THR A 8 1.44 -32.65 9.72
CA THR A 8 1.51 -32.12 8.35
C THR A 8 0.55 -30.96 8.12
N SER A 9 -0.54 -30.86 8.90
CA SER A 9 -1.47 -29.73 8.87
C SER A 9 -0.84 -28.42 9.36
N ASP A 10 -0.05 -28.46 10.44
CA ASP A 10 0.60 -27.30 11.07
C ASP A 10 1.71 -26.73 10.15
N ILE A 11 2.45 -27.59 9.45
CA ILE A 11 3.47 -27.19 8.46
C ILE A 11 2.81 -26.50 7.26
N SER A 12 1.69 -27.04 6.77
CA SER A 12 0.95 -26.45 5.65
C SER A 12 0.38 -25.08 6.02
N TYR A 13 -0.11 -24.91 7.24
CA TYR A 13 -0.68 -23.65 7.72
C TYR A 13 0.38 -22.54 7.83
N VAL A 14 1.56 -22.85 8.38
CA VAL A 14 2.68 -21.90 8.46
C VAL A 14 3.15 -21.47 7.08
N TYR A 15 3.26 -22.41 6.13
CA TYR A 15 3.66 -22.11 4.76
C TYR A 15 2.64 -21.21 4.05
N TYR A 16 1.35 -21.51 4.17
CA TYR A 16 0.28 -20.74 3.55
C TYR A 16 0.20 -19.31 4.10
N ASN A 17 0.40 -19.13 5.41
CA ASN A 17 0.45 -17.82 6.02
C ASN A 17 1.58 -16.96 5.43
N LYS A 18 2.78 -17.52 5.26
CA LYS A 18 3.90 -16.81 4.63
C LYS A 18 3.56 -16.34 3.21
N GLN A 19 2.94 -17.20 2.40
CA GLN A 19 2.54 -16.84 1.03
C GLN A 19 1.55 -15.68 0.98
N ILE A 20 0.62 -15.61 1.95
CA ILE A 20 -0.30 -14.48 2.07
C ILE A 20 0.46 -13.21 2.45
N LEU A 21 1.35 -13.28 3.46
CA LEU A 21 2.08 -12.12 3.95
C LEU A 21 3.00 -11.50 2.88
N ASP A 22 3.60 -12.33 2.03
CA ASP A 22 4.46 -11.88 0.93
C ASP A 22 3.69 -11.05 -0.12
N GLN A 23 2.36 -11.18 -0.18
CA GLN A 23 1.48 -10.46 -1.12
C GLN A 23 0.85 -9.20 -0.52
N ILE A 24 0.97 -8.99 0.79
CA ILE A 24 0.38 -7.84 1.49
C ILE A 24 1.40 -6.72 1.58
N TYR A 25 0.98 -5.53 1.14
CA TYR A 25 1.76 -4.30 1.21
C TYR A 25 1.00 -3.26 2.01
N GLY A 26 1.72 -2.51 2.84
CA GLY A 26 1.16 -1.43 3.65
C GLY A 26 2.00 -0.17 3.57
N VAL A 27 1.35 0.97 3.73
CA VAL A 27 2.02 2.26 3.80
C VAL A 27 1.30 3.14 4.82
N ASP A 28 2.09 3.79 5.66
CA ASP A 28 1.60 4.83 6.56
C ASP A 28 2.63 5.96 6.57
N ILE A 29 2.17 7.20 6.64
CA ILE A 29 3.05 8.35 6.73
C ILE A 29 3.73 8.42 8.11
N ASN A 30 3.10 7.88 9.15
CA ASN A 30 3.58 7.91 10.52
C ASN A 30 4.25 6.59 10.91
N GLN A 31 5.43 6.68 11.53
CA GLN A 31 6.20 5.51 11.95
C GLN A 31 5.48 4.67 13.02
N PHE A 32 4.74 5.30 13.94
CA PHE A 32 4.07 4.60 15.04
C PHE A 32 2.94 3.65 14.58
N PRO A 33 1.90 4.11 13.85
CA PRO A 33 0.82 3.23 13.39
C PRO A 33 1.32 2.13 12.45
N ALA A 34 2.36 2.39 11.65
CA ALA A 34 2.91 1.33 10.83
C ALA A 34 3.74 0.30 11.59
N HIS A 35 4.44 0.66 12.67
CA HIS A 35 4.98 -0.34 13.61
C HIS A 35 3.86 -1.19 14.24
N LEU A 36 2.77 -0.56 14.68
CA LEU A 36 1.61 -1.30 15.21
C LEU A 36 1.03 -2.25 14.16
N SER A 37 0.99 -1.84 12.89
CA SER A 37 0.53 -2.69 11.79
C SER A 37 1.45 -3.91 11.60
N VAL A 38 2.78 -3.74 11.67
CA VAL A 38 3.73 -4.86 11.64
C VAL A 38 3.48 -5.83 12.79
N ILE A 39 3.30 -5.33 14.01
CA ILE A 39 3.00 -6.15 15.19
C ILE A 39 1.66 -6.88 15.01
N ASN A 40 0.62 -6.18 14.55
CA ASN A 40 -0.71 -6.74 14.35
C ASN A 40 -0.72 -7.86 13.31
N ILE A 41 0.01 -7.68 12.20
CA ILE A 41 0.21 -8.72 11.18
C ILE A 41 1.00 -9.90 11.77
N ALA A 42 2.07 -9.61 12.49
CA ALA A 42 2.91 -10.66 13.07
C ALA A 42 2.19 -11.49 14.13
N ALA A 43 1.29 -10.87 14.90
CA ALA A 43 0.50 -11.53 15.92
C ALA A 43 -0.56 -12.49 15.35
N GLN A 44 -0.94 -12.39 14.07
CA GLN A 44 -1.96 -13.27 13.47
C GLN A 44 -1.53 -14.74 13.45
N ASN A 45 -0.22 -15.02 13.38
CA ASN A 45 0.30 -16.38 13.47
C ASN A 45 1.62 -16.42 14.26
N PRO A 46 1.57 -16.55 15.60
CA PRO A 46 2.76 -16.52 16.44
C PRO A 46 3.68 -17.73 16.26
N LYS A 47 3.20 -18.83 15.65
CA LYS A 47 4.02 -20.01 15.34
C LYS A 47 4.83 -19.83 14.05
N ALA A 48 4.41 -18.93 13.16
CA ALA A 48 5.07 -18.72 11.88
C ALA A 48 6.32 -17.86 12.06
N LYS A 49 7.42 -18.29 11.44
CA LYS A 49 8.59 -17.42 11.32
C LYS A 49 8.32 -16.40 10.21
N ILE A 50 8.29 -15.13 10.59
CA ILE A 50 8.10 -14.02 9.66
C ILE A 50 9.47 -13.45 9.31
N ASP A 51 9.86 -13.63 8.06
CA ASP A 51 11.16 -13.14 7.57
C ASP A 51 11.10 -11.67 7.13
N LYS A 52 9.92 -11.21 6.68
CA LYS A 52 9.69 -9.86 6.15
C LYS A 52 8.20 -9.48 6.25
N VAL A 53 7.92 -8.19 6.41
CA VAL A 53 6.59 -7.60 6.22
C VAL A 53 6.75 -6.39 5.31
N ASN A 54 5.95 -6.28 4.24
CA ASN A 54 6.09 -5.20 3.26
C ASN A 54 5.32 -3.93 3.68
N ILE A 55 5.60 -3.41 4.87
CA ILE A 55 5.05 -2.12 5.34
C ILE A 55 6.12 -1.04 5.19
N MET A 56 5.73 0.15 4.73
CA MET A 56 6.60 1.31 4.49
C MET A 56 6.18 2.52 5.34
N VAL A 57 7.15 3.27 5.88
CA VAL A 57 6.92 4.64 6.40
C VAL A 57 7.10 5.61 5.25
N LYS A 58 6.02 6.03 4.62
CA LYS A 58 6.09 6.92 3.46
C LYS A 58 4.75 7.61 3.24
N ASP A 59 4.77 8.77 2.61
CA ASP A 59 3.55 9.35 2.07
C ASP A 59 2.99 8.44 0.96
N PHE A 60 1.71 8.11 1.04
CA PHE A 60 1.00 7.37 0.00
C PHE A 60 1.14 8.03 -1.37
N PHE A 61 1.14 9.36 -1.43
CA PHE A 61 1.28 10.12 -2.68
C PHE A 61 2.69 10.05 -3.28
N ASP A 62 3.67 9.50 -2.57
CA ASP A 62 5.03 9.26 -3.07
C ASP A 62 5.25 7.82 -3.56
N ILE A 63 4.22 6.97 -3.51
CA ILE A 63 4.30 5.59 -3.99
C ILE A 63 4.36 5.57 -5.52
N ARG A 64 5.39 4.93 -6.09
CA ARG A 64 5.58 4.80 -7.54
C ARG A 64 5.85 3.33 -7.86
N LEU A 65 5.03 2.76 -8.75
CA LEU A 65 5.19 1.38 -9.22
C LEU A 65 6.49 1.23 -10.02
N GLY A 66 7.09 0.05 -9.99
CA GLY A 66 8.33 -0.23 -10.73
C GLY A 66 9.58 0.50 -10.22
N VAL A 67 9.47 1.26 -9.12
CA VAL A 67 10.59 1.87 -8.42
C VAL A 67 10.82 1.09 -7.12
N THR A 68 12.05 0.61 -6.90
CA THR A 68 12.44 0.03 -5.61
C THR A 68 12.46 1.12 -4.54
N SER A 69 11.52 1.09 -3.58
CA SER A 69 11.51 2.08 -2.50
C SER A 69 12.47 1.63 -1.39
N LEU A 70 13.52 2.41 -1.18
CA LEU A 70 14.39 2.34 0.01
C LEU A 70 13.64 2.94 1.21
N SER A 71 12.54 2.32 1.62
CA SER A 71 11.76 2.80 2.78
C SER A 71 10.75 1.75 3.25
N GLY A 72 11.12 0.46 3.22
CA GLY A 72 10.45 -0.47 4.12
C GLY A 72 10.72 -0.03 5.55
N PHE A 73 9.82 -0.36 6.49
CA PHE A 73 10.34 -0.61 7.83
C PHE A 73 11.50 -1.58 7.68
N LEU A 74 12.61 -1.27 8.35
CA LEU A 74 13.57 -2.29 8.73
C LEU A 74 12.73 -3.46 9.25
N SER A 75 12.53 -4.48 8.42
CA SER A 75 12.20 -5.76 8.98
C SER A 75 13.37 -6.00 9.91
N TYR A 76 13.09 -6.25 11.18
CA TYR A 76 14.06 -6.85 12.06
C TYR A 76 14.34 -8.25 11.50
N SER A 77 15.01 -8.32 10.35
CA SER A 77 15.81 -9.45 9.99
C SER A 77 16.75 -9.60 11.17
N PRO A 78 16.84 -10.79 11.79
CA PRO A 78 17.76 -11.05 12.90
C PRO A 78 19.23 -10.70 12.58
N LYS A 79 19.53 -10.33 11.33
CA LYS A 79 20.85 -9.97 10.79
C LYS A 79 21.13 -8.45 10.68
N GLY A 80 20.19 -7.56 11.01
CA GLY A 80 20.45 -6.11 11.12
C GLY A 80 20.91 -5.42 9.83
N GLY A 81 20.02 -5.24 8.86
CA GLY A 81 20.29 -4.47 7.64
C GLY A 81 19.03 -3.85 7.03
N ASP A 82 19.22 -2.80 6.22
CA ASP A 82 18.15 -2.11 5.49
C ASP A 82 17.35 -3.11 4.66
N THR A 83 16.04 -3.18 4.88
CA THR A 83 15.15 -4.07 4.13
C THR A 83 14.46 -3.28 3.02
N SER A 84 14.74 -3.62 1.76
CA SER A 84 14.06 -3.02 0.61
C SER A 84 12.66 -3.62 0.44
N VAL A 85 11.68 -2.77 0.13
CA VAL A 85 10.35 -3.23 -0.33
C VAL A 85 10.29 -3.01 -1.83
N GLU A 86 10.23 -4.12 -2.57
CA GLU A 86 10.01 -4.12 -4.02
C GLU A 86 8.51 -4.10 -4.28
N LEU A 87 8.05 -3.00 -4.86
CA LEU A 87 6.64 -2.87 -5.23
C LEU A 87 6.38 -3.63 -6.53
N PRO A 88 5.24 -4.35 -6.63
CA PRO A 88 4.84 -4.98 -7.86
C PRO A 88 4.58 -3.90 -8.94
N PRO A 89 4.53 -4.29 -10.22
CA PRO A 89 4.19 -3.37 -11.30
C PRO A 89 2.75 -2.84 -11.22
N PHE A 90 1.88 -3.49 -10.43
CA PHE A 90 0.50 -3.11 -10.17
C PHE A 90 -0.06 -3.94 -8.99
N PHE A 91 -1.19 -3.50 -8.44
CA PHE A 91 -1.96 -4.23 -7.43
C PHE A 91 -3.30 -4.71 -8.00
N ASP A 92 -3.79 -5.84 -7.51
CA ASP A 92 -5.13 -6.34 -7.82
C ASP A 92 -6.22 -5.65 -6.99
N VAL A 93 -5.89 -5.32 -5.74
CA VAL A 93 -6.81 -4.76 -4.76
C VAL A 93 -6.09 -3.67 -3.96
N LEU A 94 -6.74 -2.53 -3.75
CA LEU A 94 -6.29 -1.46 -2.88
C LEU A 94 -7.35 -1.20 -1.81
N ILE A 95 -6.94 -1.31 -0.55
CA ILE A 95 -7.81 -1.06 0.61
C ILE A 95 -7.15 0.04 1.44
N GLY A 96 -7.94 1.02 1.87
CA GLY A 96 -7.44 2.07 2.74
C GLY A 96 -8.55 2.94 3.29
N ASN A 97 -8.23 3.65 4.37
CA ASN A 97 -9.04 4.74 4.88
C ASN A 97 -8.37 6.06 4.49
N PRO A 98 -8.88 6.78 3.47
CA PRO A 98 -8.26 8.02 3.01
C PRO A 98 -8.17 9.08 4.13
N PRO A 99 -7.21 10.01 4.05
CA PRO A 99 -7.24 11.20 4.89
C PRO A 99 -8.41 12.10 4.49
N TYR A 100 -9.21 12.55 5.46
CA TYR A 100 -10.32 13.49 5.23
C TYR A 100 -9.92 14.88 5.68
N ILE A 101 -9.05 15.52 4.88
CA ILE A 101 -8.54 16.87 5.14
C ILE A 101 -9.02 17.78 4.02
N GLU A 102 -9.65 18.88 4.41
CA GLU A 102 -10.11 19.92 3.49
C GLU A 102 -8.91 20.58 2.78
N HIS A 103 -9.09 20.92 1.50
CA HIS A 103 -8.03 21.55 0.71
C HIS A 103 -7.43 22.80 1.37
N GLU A 104 -8.26 23.59 2.04
CA GLU A 104 -7.88 24.85 2.68
C GLU A 104 -6.92 24.66 3.86
N LEU A 105 -6.97 23.49 4.51
CA LEU A 105 -6.13 23.14 5.65
C LEU A 105 -4.76 22.59 5.25
N LEU A 106 -4.55 22.29 3.97
CA LEU A 106 -3.28 21.79 3.46
C LEU A 106 -2.26 22.92 3.35
N GLY A 107 -1.03 22.64 3.77
CA GLY A 107 0.10 23.52 3.50
C GLY A 107 0.49 23.53 2.03
N GLU A 108 1.29 24.51 1.64
CA GLU A 108 1.73 24.66 0.25
C GLU A 108 2.57 23.47 -0.24
N LYS A 109 3.33 22.82 0.67
CA LYS A 109 4.11 21.62 0.32
C LYS A 109 3.23 20.45 -0.07
N GLU A 110 2.19 20.20 0.72
CA GLU A 110 1.20 19.14 0.47
C GLU A 110 0.44 19.42 -0.83
N LYS A 111 0.02 20.67 -1.04
CA LYS A 111 -0.62 21.10 -2.29
C LYS A 111 0.28 20.90 -3.50
N ASP A 112 1.58 21.19 -3.40
CA ASP A 112 2.54 20.99 -4.48
C ASP A 112 2.78 19.50 -4.79
N LEU A 113 2.85 18.63 -3.77
CA LEU A 113 2.94 17.18 -3.96
C LEU A 113 1.71 16.65 -4.68
N ILE A 114 0.52 17.01 -4.19
CA ILE A 114 -0.76 16.67 -4.80
C ILE A 114 -0.83 17.17 -6.24
N LYS A 115 -0.42 18.41 -6.49
CA LYS A 115 -0.38 19.01 -7.82
C LYS A 115 0.51 18.23 -8.77
N LYS A 116 1.69 17.76 -8.34
CA LYS A 116 2.54 16.88 -9.16
C LYS A 116 1.87 15.54 -9.49
N VAL A 117 1.07 14.99 -8.57
CA VAL A 117 0.24 13.78 -8.73
C VAL A 117 -1.05 14.04 -9.55
N ILE A 118 -1.26 15.26 -10.07
CA ILE A 118 -2.41 15.56 -10.94
C ILE A 118 -1.94 16.12 -12.28
N GLU A 119 -0.96 17.02 -12.28
CA GLU A 119 -0.48 17.71 -13.47
C GLU A 119 0.32 16.80 -14.41
N GLY A 120 0.95 15.74 -13.90
CA GLY A 120 1.59 14.74 -14.75
C GLY A 120 0.60 13.84 -15.49
N GLU A 121 -0.71 13.96 -15.23
CA GLU A 121 -1.63 12.84 -15.39
C GLU A 121 -2.95 13.30 -16.03
N GLU A 122 -3.08 13.14 -17.36
CA GLU A 122 -4.36 13.18 -18.06
C GLU A 122 -5.21 11.97 -17.62
N ILE A 123 -5.78 12.03 -16.42
CA ILE A 123 -6.58 10.94 -15.90
C ILE A 123 -7.95 11.00 -16.58
N THR A 124 -8.14 10.16 -17.58
CA THR A 124 -9.48 9.86 -18.11
C THR A 124 -10.15 8.86 -17.16
N ILE A 125 -10.64 9.31 -15.99
CA ILE A 125 -11.50 8.43 -15.16
C ILE A 125 -12.82 8.23 -15.91
N LYS A 126 -13.13 6.97 -16.25
CA LYS A 126 -14.49 6.57 -16.65
C LYS A 126 -15.33 6.39 -15.40
N ILE A 127 -15.98 7.46 -14.94
CA ILE A 127 -16.96 7.37 -13.85
C ILE A 127 -18.35 7.11 -14.48
N GLY A 128 -18.89 5.91 -14.27
CA GLY A 128 -20.28 5.55 -14.64
C GLY A 128 -20.44 4.55 -15.80
N SER A 129 -21.56 3.82 -15.79
CA SER A 129 -21.97 2.78 -16.75
C SER A 129 -22.39 3.33 -18.14
N SER A 130 -22.30 4.63 -18.39
CA SER A 130 -22.91 5.22 -19.58
C SER A 130 -21.92 5.30 -20.75
N THR A 131 -22.12 4.39 -21.69
CA THR A 131 -21.44 4.17 -22.98
C THR A 131 -21.50 5.34 -23.97
N LYS A 132 -21.66 6.60 -23.55
CA LYS A 132 -21.90 7.70 -24.52
C LYS A 132 -21.13 9.00 -24.38
N ASN A 133 -20.35 9.27 -23.33
CA ASN A 133 -19.49 10.46 -23.36
C ASN A 133 -18.16 10.19 -22.62
N LYS A 134 -17.06 10.17 -23.38
CA LYS A 134 -15.70 10.29 -22.84
C LYS A 134 -15.52 11.72 -22.31
N ASN A 135 -16.19 12.07 -21.22
CA ASN A 135 -15.95 13.36 -20.58
C ASN A 135 -14.61 13.27 -19.85
N ARG A 136 -13.62 14.00 -20.36
CA ARG A 136 -12.38 14.29 -19.64
C ARG A 136 -12.77 15.09 -18.39
N PHE A 137 -12.82 14.42 -17.25
CA PHE A 137 -13.13 15.09 -15.99
C PHE A 137 -11.87 15.80 -15.50
N ARG A 138 -11.91 17.13 -15.46
CA ARG A 138 -10.82 17.93 -14.88
C ARG A 138 -11.13 18.10 -13.41
N ILE A 139 -10.40 17.38 -12.55
CA ILE A 139 -10.53 17.52 -11.10
C ILE A 139 -10.16 18.95 -10.71
N SER A 140 -10.98 19.57 -9.86
CA SER A 140 -10.67 20.89 -9.32
C SER A 140 -9.40 20.78 -8.50
N LYS A 141 -8.46 21.72 -8.68
CA LYS A 141 -7.25 21.80 -7.84
C LYS A 141 -7.54 22.12 -6.37
N GLN A 142 -8.80 22.41 -6.05
CA GLN A 142 -9.31 22.72 -4.71
C GLN A 142 -10.11 21.55 -4.11
N SER A 143 -10.04 20.35 -4.67
CA SER A 143 -10.67 19.18 -4.05
C SER A 143 -9.95 18.78 -2.76
N ASP A 144 -10.70 18.23 -1.81
CA ASP A 144 -10.16 17.66 -0.58
C ASP A 144 -9.22 16.48 -0.86
N ILE A 145 -8.32 16.21 0.07
CA ILE A 145 -7.20 15.28 -0.17
C ILE A 145 -7.65 13.85 -0.50
N TYR A 146 -8.80 13.41 0.01
CA TYR A 146 -9.33 12.07 -0.25
C TYR A 146 -9.65 11.84 -1.74
N VAL A 147 -10.01 12.90 -2.48
CA VAL A 147 -10.27 12.80 -3.93
C VAL A 147 -8.99 12.41 -4.65
N TYR A 148 -7.88 13.06 -4.29
CA TYR A 148 -6.57 12.74 -4.85
C TYR A 148 -6.07 11.38 -4.40
N PHE A 149 -6.41 10.95 -3.18
CA PHE A 149 -6.09 9.60 -2.70
C PHE A 149 -6.69 8.54 -3.63
N PHE A 150 -7.99 8.65 -3.97
CA PHE A 150 -8.62 7.70 -4.89
C PHE A 150 -8.00 7.75 -6.29
N ILE A 151 -7.73 8.94 -6.81
CA ILE A 151 -7.09 9.12 -8.11
C ILE A 151 -5.71 8.48 -8.15
N HIS A 152 -4.91 8.67 -7.11
CA HIS A 152 -3.58 8.08 -7.01
C HIS A 152 -3.68 6.56 -6.89
N GLY A 153 -4.57 6.05 -6.02
CA GLY A 153 -4.79 4.62 -5.82
C GLY A 153 -5.22 3.88 -7.09
N LEU A 154 -6.12 4.48 -7.90
CA LEU A 154 -6.56 3.89 -9.17
C LEU A 154 -5.41 3.63 -10.15
N LYS A 155 -4.29 4.35 -10.05
CA LYS A 155 -3.11 4.15 -10.91
C LYS A 155 -2.20 3.03 -10.42
N LEU A 156 -2.28 2.73 -9.13
CA LEU A 156 -1.57 1.62 -8.53
C LEU A 156 -2.25 0.28 -8.89
N LEU A 157 -3.53 0.32 -9.26
CA LEU A 157 -4.31 -0.84 -9.65
C LEU A 157 -4.04 -1.25 -11.11
N ARG A 158 -4.08 -2.56 -11.35
CA ARG A 158 -4.16 -3.10 -12.70
C ARG A 158 -5.53 -2.81 -13.33
N SER A 159 -5.63 -3.02 -14.65
CA SER A 159 -6.92 -2.98 -15.33
C SER A 159 -7.91 -3.99 -14.72
N GLY A 160 -9.07 -3.51 -14.29
CA GLY A 160 -10.10 -4.32 -13.64
C GLY A 160 -9.80 -4.68 -12.18
N GLY A 161 -8.77 -4.09 -11.57
CA GLY A 161 -8.54 -4.16 -10.12
C GLY A 161 -9.63 -3.42 -9.33
N MET A 162 -9.67 -3.68 -8.02
CA MET A 162 -10.66 -3.13 -7.09
C MET A 162 -10.04 -2.14 -6.10
#